data_AF-A0A2D9SA33-F1
#
_entry.id   AF-A0A2D9SA33-F1
#
_cell.length_a   1.000
_cell.length_b   1.000
_cell.length_c   1.000
_cell.angle_alpha   90.00
_cell.angle_beta   90.00
_cell.angle_gamma   90.00
#
_symmetry.space_group_name_H-M   'P 1'
#
loop_
_entity.id
_entity.type
_entity.pdbx_description
1 polymer ?
#
loop_
_entity_poly.entity_id
_entity_poly.type
_entity_poly.pdbx_seq_one_letter_code
_entity_poly.pdbx_strand_id
1 'polypeptide(L)'
;DDINNLTGGKDGTASRVIDQLITESQSLPATESQVKLINKIATREEVPLSDILSIADIVSIEELTKKDASKIIDTVMKKNKKSRKK
;
A
#
# COMPACT_ATOMS: atom_id res chain seq x y z
N ASP A 1 -11.63 -9.89 22.53
CA ASP A 1 -10.92 -9.35 23.70
C ASP A 1 -11.84 -8.48 24.53
N ASP A 2 -11.71 -8.58 25.85
CA ASP A 2 -12.48 -7.75 26.80
C ASP A 2 -11.89 -6.34 26.81
N ILE A 3 -12.67 -5.32 26.41
CA ILE A 3 -12.22 -3.92 26.30
C ILE A 3 -11.59 -3.44 27.62
N ASN A 4 -12.05 -3.99 28.74
CA ASN A 4 -11.58 -3.69 30.09
C ASN A 4 -10.11 -4.04 30.35
N ASN A 5 -9.49 -4.88 29.50
CA ASN A 5 -8.09 -5.32 29.64
C ASN A 5 -7.13 -4.64 28.65
N LEU A 6 -7.59 -3.61 27.93
CA LEU A 6 -6.76 -2.84 27.01
C LEU A 6 -5.87 -1.85 27.78
N THR A 7 -4.55 -2.05 27.72
CA THR A 7 -3.55 -1.18 28.35
C THR A 7 -2.79 -0.38 27.30
N GLY A 8 -2.46 0.86 27.64
CA GLY A 8 -1.64 1.75 26.81
C GLY A 8 -0.14 1.53 26.98
N GLY A 9 0.65 2.25 26.19
CA GLY A 9 2.11 2.17 26.18
C GLY A 9 2.65 1.29 25.05
N LYS A 10 3.97 1.38 24.81
CA LYS A 10 4.65 0.70 23.70
C LYS A 10 4.40 -0.82 23.64
N ASP A 11 4.34 -1.46 24.81
CA ASP A 11 4.12 -2.91 24.92
C ASP A 11 2.71 -3.28 25.44
N GLY A 12 1.82 -2.29 25.51
CA GLY A 12 0.45 -2.44 25.99
C GLY A 12 -0.42 -3.31 25.09
N THR A 13 -1.45 -3.92 25.65
CA THR A 13 -2.34 -4.83 24.91
C THR A 13 -3.15 -4.11 23.84
N ALA A 14 -3.48 -2.84 24.03
CA ALA A 14 -4.14 -2.02 23.00
C ALA A 14 -3.25 -1.81 21.77
N SER A 15 -1.97 -1.50 21.98
CA SER A 15 -1.00 -1.31 20.89
C SER A 15 -0.86 -2.57 20.06
N ARG A 16 -0.81 -3.76 20.69
CA ARG A 16 -0.75 -5.06 19.98
C ARG A 16 -1.98 -5.32 19.12
N VAL A 17 -3.17 -5.04 19.64
CA VAL A 17 -4.42 -5.18 18.88
C VAL A 17 -4.44 -4.22 17.69
N ILE A 18 -3.98 -2.97 17.87
CA ILE A 18 -3.85 -2.01 16.77
C ILE A 18 -2.89 -2.51 15.70
N ASP A 19 -1.71 -3.00 16.09
CA ASP A 19 -0.72 -3.54 15.15
C ASP A 19 -1.28 -4.73 14.35
N GLN A 20 -2.04 -5.60 15.01
CA GLN A 20 -2.73 -6.70 14.35
C GLN A 20 -3.78 -6.19 13.35
N LEU A 21 -4.64 -5.26 13.76
CA LEU A 21 -5.65 -4.66 12.88
C LEU A 21 -5.01 -3.92 11.69
N ILE A 22 -3.89 -3.22 11.91
CA ILE A 22 -3.14 -2.58 10.83
C ILE A 22 -2.64 -3.64 9.85
N THR A 23 -2.06 -4.74 10.34
CA THR A 23 -1.54 -5.85 9.53
C THR A 23 -2.64 -6.50 8.71
N GLU A 24 -3.77 -6.84 9.34
CA GLU A 24 -4.93 -7.41 8.65
C GLU A 24 -5.53 -6.42 7.64
N SER A 25 -5.52 -5.12 7.95
CA SER A 25 -6.04 -4.11 7.02
C SER A 25 -5.23 -3.98 5.73
N GLN A 26 -3.99 -4.50 5.68
CA GLN A 26 -3.13 -4.44 4.50
C GLN A 26 -3.65 -5.29 3.34
N SER A 27 -4.38 -6.37 3.62
CA SER A 27 -5.00 -7.24 2.61
C SER A 27 -6.36 -6.73 2.12
N LEU A 28 -6.86 -5.64 2.69
CA LEU A 28 -8.08 -5.00 2.20
C LEU A 28 -7.83 -4.35 0.82
N PRO A 29 -8.90 -4.12 0.03
CA PRO A 29 -8.80 -3.39 -1.22
C PRO A 29 -8.10 -2.05 -1.05
N ALA A 30 -7.36 -1.65 -2.07
CA ALA A 30 -6.68 -0.37 -2.12
C ALA A 30 -7.68 0.78 -2.01
N THR A 31 -7.26 1.83 -1.32
CA THR A 31 -8.06 3.05 -1.20
C THR A 31 -8.18 3.76 -2.54
N GLU A 32 -9.26 4.53 -2.74
CA GLU A 32 -9.42 5.32 -3.97
C GLU A 32 -8.23 6.22 -4.26
N SER A 33 -7.65 6.83 -3.23
CA SER A 33 -6.48 7.71 -3.36
C SER A 33 -5.26 6.96 -3.90
N GLN A 34 -5.04 5.72 -3.44
CA GLN A 34 -3.97 4.86 -3.96
C GLN A 34 -4.22 4.48 -5.43
N VAL A 35 -5.45 4.08 -5.78
CA VAL A 35 -5.83 3.76 -7.16
C VAL A 35 -5.66 4.97 -8.08
N LYS A 36 -6.12 6.15 -7.67
CA LYS A 36 -5.96 7.42 -8.41
C LYS A 36 -4.48 7.75 -8.64
N LEU A 37 -3.64 7.56 -7.62
CA LEU A 37 -2.20 7.81 -7.74
C LEU A 37 -1.52 6.83 -8.71
N ILE A 38 -1.86 5.55 -8.66
CA ILE A 38 -1.32 4.53 -9.56
C ILE A 38 -1.69 4.82 -11.01
N ASN A 39 -2.96 5.18 -11.28
CA ASN A 39 -3.39 5.62 -12.60
C ASN A 39 -2.59 6.85 -13.08
N LYS A 40 -2.43 7.85 -12.21
CA LYS A 40 -1.63 9.04 -12.52
C LYS A 40 -0.16 8.70 -12.82
N ILE A 41 0.41 7.71 -12.14
CA ILE A 41 1.76 7.22 -12.42
C ILE A 41 1.81 6.57 -13.80
N ALA A 42 0.88 5.67 -14.13
CA ALA A 42 0.82 5.03 -15.45
C ALA A 42 0.76 6.06 -16.58
N THR A 43 -0.11 7.07 -16.44
CA THR A 43 -0.21 8.18 -17.40
C THR A 43 1.09 8.99 -17.49
N ARG A 44 1.72 9.32 -16.35
CA ARG A 44 2.94 10.15 -16.33
C ARG A 44 4.13 9.45 -16.98
N GLU A 45 4.27 8.15 -16.73
CA GLU A 45 5.38 7.35 -17.26
C GLU A 45 5.07 6.80 -18.67
N GLU A 46 3.90 7.13 -19.23
CA GLU A 46 3.42 6.68 -20.56
C GLU A 46 3.44 5.16 -20.72
N VAL A 47 3.18 4.42 -19.64
CA VAL A 47 3.11 2.96 -19.65
C VAL A 47 1.67 2.47 -19.42
N PRO A 48 1.31 1.32 -20.00
CA PRO A 48 0.05 0.65 -19.69
C PRO A 48 -0.14 0.42 -18.18
N LEU A 49 -1.38 0.53 -17.70
CA LEU A 49 -1.70 0.22 -16.30
C LEU A 49 -1.32 -1.22 -15.94
N SER A 50 -1.46 -2.16 -16.88
CA SER A 50 -1.03 -3.57 -16.72
C SER A 50 0.44 -3.70 -16.32
N ASP A 51 1.31 -2.89 -16.89
CA ASP A 51 2.75 -2.96 -16.64
C ASP A 51 3.08 -2.43 -15.24
N ILE A 52 2.32 -1.43 -14.78
CA ILE A 52 2.42 -0.94 -13.40
C ILE A 52 1.90 -1.98 -12.41
N LEU A 53 0.77 -2.63 -12.70
CA LEU A 53 0.19 -3.68 -11.84
C LEU A 53 1.08 -4.93 -11.78
N SER A 54 1.80 -5.24 -12.86
CA SER A 54 2.76 -6.34 -12.91
C SER A 54 3.90 -6.21 -11.88
N ILE A 55 4.19 -5.01 -11.36
CA ILE A 55 5.17 -4.82 -10.26
C ILE A 55 4.76 -5.56 -8.97
N ALA A 56 3.45 -5.79 -8.81
CA ALA A 56 2.89 -6.53 -7.69
C ALA A 56 2.21 -7.85 -8.13
N ASP A 57 2.51 -8.33 -9.34
CA ASP A 57 1.99 -9.61 -9.87
C ASP A 57 0.45 -9.68 -9.91
N ILE A 58 -0.20 -8.54 -10.20
CA ILE A 58 -1.67 -8.41 -10.25
C ILE A 58 -2.15 -8.17 -11.66
N VAL A 59 -3.33 -8.71 -11.99
CA VAL A 59 -3.91 -8.62 -13.35
C VAL A 59 -4.93 -7.49 -13.45
N SER A 60 -5.76 -7.30 -12.41
CA SER A 60 -6.81 -6.28 -12.38
C SER A 60 -6.60 -5.25 -11.28
N ILE A 61 -7.03 -4.01 -11.52
CA ILE A 61 -7.06 -2.95 -10.50
C ILE A 61 -8.04 -3.29 -9.36
N GLU A 62 -9.01 -4.15 -9.61
CA GLU A 62 -10.00 -4.61 -8.62
C GLU A 62 -9.41 -5.56 -7.57
N GLU A 63 -8.34 -6.27 -7.94
CA GLU A 63 -7.60 -7.18 -7.06
C GLU A 63 -6.54 -6.45 -6.22
N LEU A 64 -6.33 -5.15 -6.48
CA LEU A 64 -5.29 -4.36 -5.86
C LEU A 64 -5.55 -4.19 -4.35
N THR A 65 -4.67 -4.73 -3.51
CA THR A 65 -4.71 -4.50 -2.06
C THR A 65 -3.96 -3.23 -1.64
N LYS A 66 -4.19 -2.76 -0.41
CA LYS A 66 -3.43 -1.62 0.16
C LYS A 66 -1.93 -1.90 0.20
N LYS A 67 -1.54 -3.14 0.50
CA LYS A 67 -0.13 -3.58 0.52
C LYS A 67 0.49 -3.47 -0.86
N ASP A 68 -0.20 -3.99 -1.87
CA ASP A 68 0.30 -4.02 -3.24
C ASP A 68 0.40 -2.62 -3.82
N ALA A 69 -0.62 -1.79 -3.60
CA ALA A 69 -0.59 -0.40 -4.00
C ALA A 69 0.62 0.36 -3.42
N SER A 70 0.90 0.14 -2.13
CA SER A 70 2.06 0.74 -1.46
C SER A 70 3.38 0.25 -2.06
N LYS A 71 3.50 -1.06 -2.34
CA LYS A 71 4.67 -1.66 -3.02
C LYS A 71 4.91 -1.03 -4.40
N ILE A 72 3.86 -0.86 -5.20
CA ILE A 72 3.93 -0.24 -6.53
C ILE A 72 4.42 1.21 -6.40
N ILE A 73 3.76 2.03 -5.57
CA ILE A 73 4.08 3.45 -5.39
C ILE A 73 5.53 3.61 -4.94
N ASP A 74 5.97 2.84 -3.94
CA ASP A 74 7.35 2.91 -3.44
C ASP A 74 8.37 2.54 -4.51
N THR A 75 8.10 1.51 -5.31
CA THR A 75 8.99 1.04 -6.36
C THR A 75 9.18 2.11 -7.44
N VAL A 76 8.09 2.69 -7.93
CA VAL A 76 8.12 3.75 -8.95
C VAL A 76 8.78 5.02 -8.38
N MET A 77 8.43 5.43 -7.16
CA MET A 77 9.01 6.64 -6.55
C MET A 77 10.51 6.49 -6.27
N LYS A 78 10.97 5.31 -5.83
CA LYS A 78 12.40 5.03 -5.65
C LYS A 78 13.15 5.09 -6.98
N LYS A 79 12.57 4.55 -8.06
CA LYS A 79 13.14 4.64 -9.42
C LYS A 79 13.30 6.10 -9.85
N ASN A 80 12.31 6.95 -9.58
CA ASN A 80 12.33 8.38 -9.91
C ASN A 80 13.29 9.23 -9.08
N LYS A 81 13.64 8.81 -7.87
CA LYS A 81 14.69 9.46 -7.07
C LYS A 81 16.09 9.12 -7.60
N LYS A 82 16.30 7.92 -8.14
CA LYS A 82 17.58 7.53 -8.73
C LYS A 82 17.85 8.22 -10.07
N SER A 83 16.83 8.43 -10.90
CA SER A 83 16.97 9.13 -12.17
C SER A 83 17.32 10.62 -12.01
N ARG A 84 16.82 11.28 -10.96
CA ARG A 84 17.10 12.71 -10.66
C ARG A 84 18.46 13.00 -10.04
N LYS A 85 19.22 11.98 -9.62
CA LYS A 85 20.56 12.14 -9.02
C LYS A 85 21.69 12.12 -10.06
N LYS A 86 21.37 12.11 -11.36
CA LYS A 86 22.33 12.23 -12.45
C LYS A 86 22.42 13.67 -12.93
#